data_AF-A0A820G5A2-F1
#
_entry.id   AF-A0A820G5A2-F1
#
_cell.length_a   1.000
_cell.length_b   1.000
_cell.length_c   1.000
_cell.angle_alpha   90.00
_cell.angle_beta   90.00
_cell.angle_gamma   90.00
#
_symmetry.space_group_name_H-M   'P 1'
#
loop_
_entity.id
_entity.type
_entity.pdbx_description
1 polymer ?
#
loop_
_entity_poly.entity_id
_entity_poly.type
_entity_poly.pdbx_seq_one_letter_code
_entity_poly.pdbx_strand_id
1 'polypeptide(L)'
;MNTLHAHCCPNCFRETRIGDINAIVKLLTDHSIDVTKELQDKSISTTKLCPVEECGKATSTICEDRLCEMCYRQLLCSLIWRHQIEPWAIYEDNNLAQMLRKASIVIPENITRDNLIQLCQQNLNTSLGKPKKLKP
;
A
#
# COMPACT_ATOMS: atom_id res chain seq x y z
N MET A 1 4.51 -29.81 -4.95
CA MET A 1 4.12 -28.85 -6.00
C MET A 1 4.91 -27.57 -5.77
N ASN A 2 5.76 -27.17 -6.71
CA ASN A 2 6.48 -25.90 -6.62
C ASN A 2 5.70 -24.85 -7.39
N THR A 3 5.10 -23.88 -6.68
CA THR A 3 4.40 -22.75 -7.28
C THR A 3 5.37 -21.59 -7.49
N LEU A 4 5.27 -20.93 -8.64
CA LEU A 4 6.00 -19.68 -8.89
C LEU A 4 5.45 -18.60 -7.96
N HIS A 5 6.29 -18.09 -7.06
CA HIS A 5 5.95 -17.02 -6.13
C HIS A 5 7.14 -16.09 -5.91
N ALA A 6 6.84 -14.86 -5.50
CA ALA A 6 7.84 -13.88 -5.11
C ALA A 6 7.57 -13.43 -3.67
N HIS A 7 8.64 -13.15 -2.93
CA HIS A 7 8.55 -12.54 -1.62
C HIS A 7 8.40 -11.03 -1.78
N CYS A 8 7.26 -10.50 -1.38
CA CYS A 8 6.99 -9.06 -1.34
C CYS A 8 7.22 -8.53 0.07
N CYS A 9 7.84 -7.36 0.15
CA CYS A 9 7.90 -6.60 1.39
C CYS A 9 6.51 -6.02 1.75
N PRO A 10 6.30 -5.67 3.02
CA PRO A 10 5.00 -5.20 3.51
C PRO A 10 4.47 -3.98 2.74
N ASN A 11 5.29 -2.98 2.48
CA ASN A 11 4.86 -1.78 1.77
C ASN A 11 4.74 -1.93 0.24
N CYS A 12 4.88 -3.15 -0.30
CA CYS A 12 4.69 -3.42 -1.72
C CYS A 12 3.21 -3.25 -2.11
N PHE A 13 2.95 -2.74 -3.32
CA PHE A 13 1.59 -2.62 -3.88
C PHE A 13 0.78 -3.91 -3.76
N ARG A 14 1.40 -5.08 -3.95
CA ARG A 14 0.74 -6.39 -3.83
C ARG A 14 0.05 -6.56 -2.48
N GLU A 15 0.71 -6.12 -1.42
CA GLU A 15 0.25 -6.23 -0.04
C GLU A 15 -0.62 -5.02 0.33
N THR A 16 -0.19 -3.79 0.05
CA THR A 16 -0.91 -2.57 0.47
C THR A 16 -2.23 -2.35 -0.26
N ARG A 17 -2.40 -2.87 -1.49
CA ARG A 17 -3.64 -2.68 -2.27
C ARG A 17 -4.88 -3.25 -1.60
N ILE A 18 -4.74 -4.21 -0.68
CA ILE A 18 -5.88 -4.84 -0.01
C ILE A 18 -6.47 -3.95 1.11
N GLY A 19 -5.72 -2.94 1.57
CA GLY A 19 -6.17 -2.05 2.65
C GLY A 19 -7.33 -1.16 2.21
N ASP A 20 -8.14 -0.71 3.17
CA ASP A 20 -9.21 0.26 2.91
C ASP A 20 -8.62 1.61 2.42
N ILE A 21 -9.28 2.27 1.46
CA ILE A 21 -8.78 3.54 0.88
C ILE A 21 -8.70 4.63 1.94
N ASN A 22 -9.70 4.73 2.84
CA ASN A 22 -9.70 5.77 3.86
C ASN A 22 -8.60 5.50 4.89
N ALA A 23 -8.36 4.23 5.23
CA ALA A 23 -7.23 3.84 6.08
C ALA A 23 -5.88 4.20 5.44
N ILE A 24 -5.72 3.97 4.13
CA ILE A 24 -4.52 4.34 3.38
C ILE A 24 -4.32 5.86 3.35
N VAL A 25 -5.37 6.63 3.06
CA VAL A 25 -5.31 8.11 3.07
C VAL A 25 -4.97 8.61 4.47
N LYS A 26 -5.61 8.06 5.51
CA LYS A 26 -5.30 8.40 6.90
C LYS A 26 -3.84 8.12 7.23
N LEU A 27 -3.31 6.95 6.86
CA LEU A 27 -1.90 6.60 7.08
C LEU A 27 -0.96 7.62 6.43
N LEU A 28 -1.25 8.04 5.20
CA LEU A 28 -0.48 9.07 4.50
C LEU A 28 -0.58 10.43 5.19
N THR A 29 -1.78 10.84 5.61
CA THR A 29 -2.01 12.09 6.35
C THR A 29 -1.31 12.10 7.71
N ASP A 30 -1.34 10.98 8.46
CA ASP A 30 -0.64 10.83 9.74
C ASP A 30 0.89 11.01 9.56
N HIS A 31 1.42 10.72 8.36
CA HIS A 31 2.82 10.93 7.96
C HIS A 31 3.04 12.28 7.25
N SER A 32 2.10 13.21 7.34
CA SER A 32 2.18 14.55 6.72
C SER A 32 2.33 14.54 5.20
N ILE A 33 1.82 13.50 4.51
CA ILE A 33 1.78 13.43 3.05
C ILE A 33 0.46 14.00 2.54
N ASP A 34 0.52 15.14 1.85
CA ASP A 34 -0.65 15.76 1.23
C ASP A 34 -0.96 15.09 -0.12
N VAL A 35 -1.90 14.15 -0.09
CA VAL A 35 -2.41 13.44 -1.27
C VAL A 35 -3.03 14.40 -2.30
N THR A 36 -3.67 15.48 -1.84
CA THR A 36 -4.33 16.45 -2.73
C THR A 36 -3.31 17.19 -3.57
N LYS A 37 -2.19 17.59 -2.95
CA LYS A 37 -1.08 18.21 -3.66
C LYS A 37 -0.42 17.25 -4.65
N GLU A 38 -0.19 15.98 -4.25
CA GLU A 38 0.36 14.95 -5.15
C GLU A 38 -0.54 14.67 -6.37
N LEU A 39 -1.86 14.80 -6.22
CA LEU A 39 -2.82 14.72 -7.33
C LEU A 39 -2.74 15.93 -8.27
N GLN A 40 -2.49 17.13 -7.74
CA GLN A 40 -2.37 18.36 -8.52
C GLN A 40 -1.04 18.42 -9.27
N ASP A 41 0.08 18.07 -8.62
CA ASP A 41 1.42 18.09 -9.24
C ASP A 41 1.54 17.03 -10.36
N LYS A 42 0.70 15.99 -10.32
CA LYS A 42 0.57 14.97 -11.38
C LYS A 42 -0.49 15.28 -12.42
N SER A 43 -1.12 16.46 -12.40
CA SER A 43 -2.00 16.94 -13.48
C SER A 43 -1.21 17.34 -14.74
N ILE A 44 -0.28 16.49 -15.15
CA ILE A 44 0.45 16.58 -16.41
C ILE A 44 -0.43 15.92 -17.50
N SER A 45 -0.97 16.79 -18.36
CA SER A 45 -1.67 16.51 -19.63
C SER A 45 -3.13 16.05 -19.55
N THR A 46 -4.01 16.99 -19.90
CA THR A 46 -5.46 16.91 -20.13
C THR A 46 -5.90 15.98 -21.29
N THR A 47 -5.22 14.87 -21.55
CA THR A 47 -5.51 14.08 -22.77
C THR A 47 -5.35 12.57 -22.70
N LYS A 48 -5.02 11.96 -21.56
CA LYS A 48 -5.05 10.49 -21.46
C LYS A 48 -5.68 10.04 -20.15
N LEU A 49 -6.89 9.48 -20.27
CA LEU A 49 -7.51 8.60 -19.29
C LEU A 49 -6.50 7.53 -18.82
N CYS A 50 -6.62 7.12 -17.54
CA CYS A 50 -5.83 6.12 -16.81
C CYS A 50 -4.81 5.36 -17.71
N PRO A 51 -3.48 5.49 -17.48
CA PRO A 51 -2.43 4.99 -18.39
C PRO A 51 -2.34 3.46 -18.50
N VAL A 52 -3.34 2.74 -17.99
CA VAL A 52 -3.47 1.29 -18.05
C VAL A 52 -4.49 0.96 -19.14
N GLU A 53 -4.02 0.41 -20.26
CA GLU A 53 -4.84 0.00 -21.43
C GLU A 53 -6.02 -0.94 -21.07
N GLU A 54 -6.03 -1.52 -19.87
CA GLU A 54 -7.06 -2.45 -19.37
C GLU A 54 -8.09 -1.83 -18.41
N CYS A 55 -8.06 -0.53 -18.16
CA CYS A 55 -9.05 0.13 -17.29
C CYS A 55 -10.49 0.11 -17.89
N GLY A 56 -10.65 -0.37 -19.13
CA GLY A 56 -11.91 -0.35 -19.90
C GLY A 56 -12.65 -1.69 -20.07
N LYS A 57 -12.25 -2.79 -19.39
CA LYS A 57 -12.95 -4.10 -19.55
C LYS A 57 -13.85 -4.50 -18.38
N ALA A 58 -13.87 -3.75 -17.29
CA ALA A 58 -14.87 -3.92 -16.23
C ALA A 58 -15.81 -2.71 -16.26
N THR A 59 -17.03 -2.97 -16.70
CA THR A 59 -18.16 -2.04 -16.74
C THR A 59 -18.48 -1.51 -15.35
N SER A 60 -17.90 -0.37 -14.98
CA SER A 60 -18.55 0.57 -14.05
C SER A 60 -17.94 1.96 -14.19
N THR A 61 -18.69 2.81 -14.89
CA THR A 61 -18.91 4.24 -14.61
C THR A 61 -17.69 5.16 -14.45
N ILE A 62 -17.46 5.93 -15.51
CA ILE A 62 -17.10 7.35 -15.52
C ILE A 62 -15.82 7.71 -14.74
N CYS A 63 -14.72 7.84 -15.48
CA CYS A 63 -13.53 8.57 -15.02
C CYS A 63 -13.79 10.08 -15.18
N GLU A 64 -14.48 10.69 -14.22
CA GLU A 64 -14.58 12.15 -14.17
C GLU A 64 -13.42 12.73 -13.33
N ASP A 65 -12.69 13.64 -13.96
CA ASP A 65 -11.81 14.66 -13.39
C ASP A 65 -10.58 14.33 -12.54
N ARG A 66 -10.20 13.06 -12.26
CA ARG A 66 -8.77 12.74 -11.95
C ARG A 66 -8.34 11.26 -12.06
N LEU A 67 -8.94 10.27 -11.38
CA LEU A 67 -8.48 8.84 -11.40
C LEU A 67 -9.62 7.85 -11.06
N CYS A 68 -9.66 6.65 -11.65
CA CYS A 68 -10.54 5.55 -11.20
C CYS A 68 -10.06 4.95 -9.86
N GLU A 69 -10.88 4.16 -9.17
CA GLU A 69 -10.53 3.60 -7.84
C GLU A 69 -9.20 2.83 -7.85
N MET A 70 -8.96 1.96 -8.84
CA MET A 70 -7.72 1.19 -8.93
C MET A 70 -6.50 2.09 -9.22
N CYS A 71 -6.66 3.05 -10.13
CA CYS A 71 -5.62 4.03 -10.47
C CYS A 71 -5.31 4.93 -9.24
N TYR A 72 -6.33 5.33 -8.47
CA TYR A 72 -6.18 6.09 -7.23
C TYR A 72 -5.49 5.26 -6.14
N ARG A 73 -5.91 4.01 -5.93
CA ARG A 73 -5.29 3.07 -4.99
C ARG A 73 -3.82 2.83 -5.31
N GLN A 74 -3.48 2.65 -6.60
CA GLN A 74 -2.09 2.50 -7.03
C GLN A 74 -1.26 3.76 -6.75
N LEU A 75 -1.82 4.95 -6.98
CA LEU A 75 -1.18 6.21 -6.57
C LEU A 75 -0.90 6.22 -5.06
N LEU A 76 -1.90 5.96 -4.24
CA LEU A 76 -1.76 5.98 -2.78
C LEU A 76 -0.71 4.98 -2.29
N CYS A 77 -0.75 3.74 -2.78
CA CYS A 77 0.23 2.71 -2.44
C CYS A 77 1.65 3.10 -2.91
N SER A 78 1.77 3.80 -4.05
CA SER A 78 3.05 4.31 -4.52
C SER A 78 3.63 5.38 -3.60
N LEU A 79 2.79 6.17 -2.93
CA LEU A 79 3.21 7.14 -1.92
C LEU A 79 3.72 6.41 -0.66
N ILE A 80 3.01 5.39 -0.18
CA ILE A 80 3.49 4.53 0.93
C ILE A 80 4.88 3.98 0.61
N TRP A 81 5.05 3.40 -0.59
CA TRP A 81 6.34 2.88 -1.03
C TRP A 81 7.42 3.97 -1.13
N ARG A 82 7.13 5.09 -1.80
CA ARG A 82 8.10 6.17 -2.03
C ARG A 82 8.59 6.79 -0.73
N HIS A 83 7.69 7.00 0.22
CA HIS A 83 7.99 7.59 1.52
C HIS A 83 8.44 6.55 2.55
N GLN A 84 8.56 5.28 2.16
CA GLN A 84 8.96 4.17 3.03
C GLN A 84 8.09 4.08 4.29
N ILE A 85 6.80 4.35 4.13
CA ILE A 85 5.83 4.31 5.22
C ILE A 85 5.50 2.85 5.51
N GLU A 86 5.46 2.54 6.78
CA GLU A 86 5.05 1.22 7.27
C GLU A 86 3.52 1.05 7.17
N PRO A 87 3.03 0.01 6.49
CA PRO A 87 1.60 -0.13 6.21
C PRO A 87 0.84 -0.86 7.33
N TRP A 88 1.43 -1.10 8.50
CA TRP A 88 0.81 -1.97 9.51
C TRP A 88 -0.61 -1.52 9.91
N ALA A 89 -0.83 -0.21 9.97
CA ALA A 89 -2.12 0.37 10.34
C ALA A 89 -3.25 0.10 9.32
N ILE A 90 -2.94 -0.20 8.04
CA ILE A 90 -3.97 -0.46 7.01
C ILE A 90 -4.36 -1.93 6.91
N TYR A 91 -3.66 -2.83 7.63
CA TYR A 91 -3.97 -4.24 7.63
C TYR A 91 -4.96 -4.61 8.72
N GLU A 92 -5.81 -5.58 8.39
CA GLU A 92 -6.64 -6.29 9.36
C GLU A 92 -5.77 -7.15 10.29
N ASP A 93 -6.25 -7.37 11.52
CA ASP A 93 -5.53 -8.13 12.54
C ASP A 93 -5.19 -9.56 12.07
N ASN A 94 -6.07 -10.19 11.30
CA ASN A 94 -5.83 -11.52 10.72
C ASN A 94 -4.63 -11.53 9.77
N ASN A 95 -4.46 -10.49 8.96
CA ASN A 95 -3.35 -10.37 8.02
C ASN A 95 -2.03 -10.13 8.77
N LEU A 96 -2.04 -9.22 9.75
CA LEU A 96 -0.88 -8.98 10.63
C LEU A 96 -0.44 -10.26 11.34
N ALA A 97 -1.38 -10.98 11.95
CA ALA A 97 -1.13 -12.25 12.60
C ALA A 97 -0.59 -13.31 11.63
N GLN A 98 -1.11 -13.39 10.41
CA GLN A 98 -0.59 -14.32 9.40
C GLN A 98 0.85 -13.99 9.00
N MET A 99 1.19 -12.71 8.85
CA MET A 99 2.55 -12.27 8.54
C MET A 99 3.53 -12.64 9.67
N LEU A 100 3.15 -12.40 10.92
CA LEU A 100 3.95 -12.78 12.09
C LEU A 100 4.16 -14.31 12.17
N ARG A 101 3.11 -15.11 11.97
CA ARG A 101 3.22 -16.58 11.94
C ARG A 101 4.11 -17.08 10.81
N LYS A 102 4.03 -16.46 9.62
CA LYS A 102 4.93 -16.77 8.49
C LYS A 102 6.40 -16.49 8.79
N ALA A 103 6.66 -15.52 9.66
CA ALA A 103 7.99 -15.22 10.18
C ALA A 103 8.34 -16.03 11.45
N SER A 104 7.54 -17.04 11.79
CA SER A 104 7.71 -17.89 12.99
C SER A 104 7.69 -17.13 14.32
N ILE A 105 6.99 -15.99 14.36
CA ILE A 105 6.81 -15.20 15.58
C ILE A 105 5.60 -15.74 16.36
N VAL A 106 5.81 -16.00 17.65
CA VAL A 106 4.75 -16.42 18.57
C VAL A 106 3.87 -15.21 18.90
N ILE A 107 2.56 -15.37 18.71
CA ILE A 107 1.58 -14.32 19.02
C ILE A 107 0.93 -14.67 20.36
N PRO A 108 1.03 -13.80 21.38
CA PRO A 108 0.32 -13.96 22.64
C PRO A 108 -1.20 -14.09 22.46
N GLU A 109 -1.84 -14.87 23.32
CA GLU A 109 -3.31 -14.91 23.40
C GLU A 109 -3.86 -13.54 23.85
N ASN A 110 -5.02 -13.14 23.31
CA ASN A 110 -5.68 -11.86 23.61
C ASN A 110 -4.84 -10.60 23.31
N ILE A 111 -3.92 -10.68 22.34
CA ILE A 111 -3.16 -9.52 21.90
C ILE A 111 -4.08 -8.41 21.39
N THR A 112 -3.82 -7.16 21.80
CA THR A 112 -4.51 -5.98 21.29
C THR A 112 -3.97 -5.60 19.90
N ARG A 113 -4.77 -4.88 19.11
CA ARG A 113 -4.34 -4.40 17.78
C ARG A 113 -3.03 -3.60 17.84
N ASP A 114 -2.89 -2.69 18.80
CA ASP A 114 -1.68 -1.86 18.92
C ASP A 114 -0.45 -2.71 19.23
N ASN A 115 -0.56 -3.70 20.12
CA ASN A 115 0.53 -4.62 20.43
C ASN A 115 0.87 -5.52 19.23
N LEU A 116 -0.13 -5.91 18.44
CA LEU A 116 0.08 -6.68 17.22
C LEU A 116 0.86 -5.87 16.17
N ILE A 117 0.50 -4.59 15.98
CA ILE A 117 1.24 -3.65 15.12
C ILE A 117 2.68 -3.49 15.61
N GLN A 118 2.90 -3.29 16.91
CA GLN A 118 4.24 -3.17 17.48
C GLN A 118 5.10 -4.41 17.23
N LEU A 119 4.52 -5.62 17.34
CA LEU A 119 5.24 -6.86 17.01
C LEU A 119 5.64 -6.90 15.53
N CYS A 120 4.76 -6.47 14.62
CA CYS A 120 5.10 -6.37 13.20
C CYS A 120 6.27 -5.41 12.96
N GLN A 121 6.24 -4.23 13.58
CA GLN A 121 7.32 -3.25 13.47
C GLN A 121 8.66 -3.80 13.98
N GLN A 122 8.66 -4.45 15.14
CA GLN A 122 9.90 -4.94 15.74
C GLN A 122 10.55 -6.07 14.93
N ASN A 123 9.75 -6.90 14.25
CA ASN A 123 10.24 -8.16 13.70
C ASN A 123 10.21 -8.28 12.17
N LEU A 124 9.36 -7.50 11.48
CA LEU A 124 9.14 -7.61 10.03
C LEU A 124 9.77 -6.45 9.23
N ASN A 125 10.41 -5.49 9.92
CA ASN A 125 11.00 -4.29 9.31
C ASN A 125 12.35 -4.51 8.59
N THR A 126 12.83 -5.75 8.50
CA THR A 126 14.17 -6.07 7.96
C THR A 126 14.33 -5.84 6.46
N SER A 127 13.30 -5.36 5.73
CA SER A 127 13.41 -5.10 4.29
C SER A 127 12.44 -4.01 3.80
N LEU A 128 12.46 -2.82 4.41
CA LEU A 128 12.07 -1.62 3.67
C LEU A 128 13.07 -1.46 2.52
N GLY A 129 12.71 -2.03 1.36
CA GLY A 129 13.57 -2.09 0.19
C GLY A 129 14.00 -0.67 -0.17
N LYS A 130 15.28 -0.34 0.09
CA LYS A 130 15.85 0.95 -0.27
C LYS A 130 15.48 1.22 -1.74
N PRO A 131 14.77 2.32 -2.06
CA PRO A 131 14.56 2.66 -3.45
C PRO A 131 15.95 2.85 -4.05
N LYS A 132 16.33 1.99 -5.00
CA LYS A 132 17.52 2.26 -5.82
C LYS A 132 17.27 3.64 -6.42
N LYS A 133 18.09 4.62 -6.04
CA LYS A 133 18.07 5.96 -6.65
C LYS A 133 18.10 5.75 -8.16
N LEU A 134 16.99 6.04 -8.84
CA LEU A 134 17.04 6.25 -10.27
C LEU A 134 17.92 7.47 -10.45
N LYS A 135 19.11 7.25 -11.03
CA LYS A 135 19.98 8.36 -11.44
C LYS A 135 19.20 9.23 -12.43
N PRO A 136 19.41 10.56 -12.40
CA PRO A 136 18.76 11.49 -13.30
C PRO A 136 18.99 11.14 -14.76
#